data_AF-X1DZ83-F1
#
_entry.id   AF-X1DZ83-F1
#
_cell.length_a   1.000
_cell.length_b   1.000
_cell.length_c   1.000
_cell.angle_alpha   90.00
_cell.angle_beta   90.00
_cell.angle_gamma   90.00
#
_symmetry.space_group_name_H-M   'P 1'
#
loop_
_entity.id
_entity.type
_entity.pdbx_description
1 polymer ?
#
loop_
_entity_poly.entity_id
_entity_poly.type
_entity_poly.pdbx_seq_one_letter_code
_entity_poly.pdbx_strand_id
1 'polypeptide(L)'
;MLQTRTGKRTAASALKIAVDMHKEGFISKEEAVKRISPYQLDQLLHPRIDPNAKLDILTKGLNASPGAAIGKVIFDADKAAEMGKAGEKVILVRWETTPDDIHGLIESQGILTSHGGMTSHAAVVARGMGKPCVCGAEEVHIDYDKNQFNVGNIIVKEGDIIAIDGTKGNVILGAVPLIEPEINVDFITL
;
A
#
# COMPACT_ATOMS: atom_id res chain seq x y z
N MET A 1 35.96 -13.17 -19.98
CA MET A 1 34.75 -12.82 -19.20
C MET A 1 35.23 -12.33 -17.84
N LEU A 2 34.98 -11.08 -17.47
CA LEU A 2 35.58 -10.45 -16.26
C LEU A 2 34.71 -10.57 -15.00
N GLN A 3 33.38 -10.68 -15.14
CA GLN A 3 32.45 -10.98 -14.05
C GLN A 3 31.11 -11.50 -14.60
N THR A 4 30.46 -12.42 -13.86
CA THR A 4 29.06 -12.83 -14.10
C THR A 4 28.33 -12.97 -12.76
N ARG A 5 27.04 -12.59 -12.72
CA ARG A 5 26.16 -12.72 -11.54
C ARG A 5 24.69 -12.72 -11.97
N THR A 6 23.81 -13.20 -11.09
CA THR A 6 22.36 -13.06 -11.27
C THR A 6 21.96 -11.58 -11.35
N GLY A 7 21.33 -11.19 -12.46
CA GLY A 7 20.83 -9.84 -12.66
C GLY A 7 19.63 -9.51 -11.76
N LYS A 8 19.69 -8.36 -11.07
CA LYS A 8 18.54 -7.76 -10.38
C LYS A 8 17.48 -7.38 -11.40
N ARG A 9 16.21 -7.58 -11.06
CA ARG A 9 15.07 -7.41 -11.96
C ARG A 9 13.81 -7.13 -11.15
N THR A 10 12.78 -6.58 -11.81
CA THR A 10 11.46 -6.39 -11.20
C THR A 10 10.75 -7.75 -11.02
N ALA A 11 9.71 -7.77 -10.19
CA ALA A 11 8.88 -8.97 -10.02
C ALA A 11 8.28 -9.46 -11.34
N ALA A 12 7.73 -8.54 -12.16
CA ALA A 12 7.16 -8.87 -13.47
C ALA A 12 8.20 -9.50 -14.41
N SER A 13 9.40 -8.92 -14.46
CA SER A 13 10.50 -9.49 -15.26
C SER A 13 11.00 -10.83 -14.72
N ALA A 14 10.99 -11.04 -13.40
CA ALA A 14 11.37 -12.31 -12.78
C ALA A 14 10.41 -13.43 -13.16
N LEU A 15 9.11 -13.16 -13.05
CA LEU A 15 8.04 -14.08 -13.44
C LEU A 15 8.12 -14.41 -14.93
N LYS A 16 8.21 -13.39 -15.79
CA LYS A 16 8.32 -13.57 -17.24
C LYS A 16 9.51 -14.46 -17.62
N ILE A 17 10.69 -14.17 -17.07
CA ILE A 17 11.90 -14.99 -17.35
C ILE A 17 11.72 -16.43 -16.86
N ALA A 18 11.13 -16.64 -15.68
CA ALA A 18 10.91 -18.00 -15.16
C ALA A 18 9.94 -18.80 -16.05
N VAL A 19 8.87 -18.17 -16.52
CA VAL A 19 7.91 -18.76 -17.45
C VAL A 19 8.56 -19.05 -18.80
N ASP A 20 9.28 -18.09 -19.37
CA ASP A 20 9.95 -18.25 -20.67
C ASP A 20 11.00 -19.37 -20.60
N MET A 21 11.83 -19.41 -19.53
CA MET A 21 12.80 -20.50 -19.32
C MET A 21 12.13 -21.87 -19.15
N HIS A 22 10.94 -21.95 -18.56
CA HIS A 22 10.19 -23.20 -18.48
C HIS A 22 9.64 -23.61 -19.85
N LYS A 23 9.02 -22.68 -20.59
CA LYS A 23 8.49 -22.91 -21.95
C LYS A 23 9.59 -23.34 -22.93
N GLU A 24 10.78 -22.78 -22.79
CA GLU A 24 11.97 -23.12 -23.59
C GLU A 24 12.66 -24.42 -23.11
N GLY A 25 12.20 -25.04 -22.02
CA GLY A 25 12.71 -26.31 -21.52
C GLY A 25 14.02 -26.23 -20.73
N PHE A 26 14.47 -25.02 -20.38
CA PHE A 26 15.70 -24.82 -19.59
C PHE A 26 15.53 -25.20 -18.11
N ILE A 27 14.32 -25.08 -17.56
CA ILE A 27 14.01 -25.40 -16.16
C ILE A 27 12.67 -26.15 -16.03
N SER A 28 12.54 -26.95 -14.98
CA SER A 28 11.27 -27.57 -14.62
C SER A 28 10.29 -26.55 -14.05
N LYS A 29 9.01 -26.92 -13.99
CA LYS A 29 7.97 -26.08 -13.39
C LYS A 29 8.28 -25.80 -11.91
N GLU A 30 8.74 -26.80 -11.15
CA GLU A 30 9.08 -26.63 -9.74
C GLU A 30 10.25 -25.65 -9.54
N GLU A 31 11.25 -25.71 -10.42
CA GLU A 31 12.40 -24.80 -10.39
C GLU A 31 11.99 -23.36 -10.76
N ALA A 32 11.08 -23.19 -11.72
CA ALA A 32 10.53 -21.88 -12.07
C ALA A 32 9.81 -21.23 -10.88
N VAL A 33 8.98 -22.01 -10.15
CA VAL A 33 8.29 -21.53 -8.94
C VAL A 33 9.29 -21.14 -7.85
N LYS A 34 10.32 -21.95 -7.60
CA LYS A 34 11.35 -21.66 -6.57
C LYS A 34 12.18 -20.41 -6.86
N ARG A 35 12.27 -20.00 -8.12
CA ARG A 35 13.01 -18.80 -8.54
C ARG A 35 12.26 -17.49 -8.30
N ILE A 36 10.95 -17.56 -8.04
CA ILE A 36 10.13 -16.40 -7.76
C ILE A 36 10.05 -16.25 -6.24
N SER A 37 10.54 -15.12 -5.73
CA SER A 37 10.41 -14.82 -4.30
C SER A 37 8.94 -14.49 -3.98
N PRO A 38 8.36 -15.02 -2.89
CA PRO A 38 7.02 -14.64 -2.43
C PRO A 38 6.84 -13.12 -2.28
N TYR A 39 7.87 -12.42 -1.80
CA TYR A 39 7.83 -10.95 -1.66
C TYR A 39 7.73 -10.21 -3.01
N GLN A 40 8.23 -10.81 -4.09
CA GLN A 40 8.07 -10.25 -5.43
C GLN A 40 6.63 -10.45 -5.95
N LEU A 41 5.90 -11.45 -5.47
CA LEU A 41 4.51 -11.67 -5.85
C LEU A 41 3.57 -10.63 -5.22
N ASP A 42 3.76 -10.26 -3.95
CA ASP A 42 2.98 -9.17 -3.30
C ASP A 42 3.03 -7.89 -4.13
N GLN A 43 4.21 -7.63 -4.67
CA GLN A 43 4.51 -6.53 -5.54
C GLN A 43 3.63 -6.53 -6.81
N LEU A 44 3.25 -7.69 -7.35
CA LEU A 44 2.38 -7.82 -8.53
C LEU A 44 0.89 -7.80 -8.19
N LEU A 45 0.51 -7.86 -6.91
CA LEU A 45 -0.87 -8.01 -6.47
C LEU A 45 -1.49 -6.70 -5.96
N HIS A 46 -0.67 -5.71 -5.63
CA HIS A 46 -1.14 -4.44 -5.09
C HIS A 46 -0.84 -3.25 -6.03
N PRO A 47 -1.74 -2.25 -6.10
CA PRO A 47 -1.45 -0.99 -6.78
C PRO A 47 -0.17 -0.36 -6.23
N ARG A 48 0.57 0.33 -7.10
CA ARG A 48 1.80 1.02 -6.72
C ARG A 48 1.79 2.46 -7.19
N ILE A 49 2.55 3.30 -6.49
CA ILE A 49 2.81 4.66 -6.95
C ILE A 49 3.76 4.61 -8.16
N ASP A 50 3.49 5.40 -9.19
CA ASP A 50 4.39 5.53 -10.33
C ASP A 50 5.78 6.02 -9.85
N PRO A 51 6.85 5.27 -10.11
CA PRO A 51 8.20 5.65 -9.68
C PRO A 51 8.71 6.96 -10.31
N ASN A 52 8.10 7.44 -11.39
CA ASN A 52 8.45 8.70 -12.04
C ASN A 52 7.63 9.89 -11.52
N ALA A 53 6.61 9.65 -10.69
CA ALA A 53 5.81 10.72 -10.12
C ALA A 53 6.65 11.56 -9.14
N LYS A 54 6.46 12.88 -9.19
CA LYS A 54 6.98 13.77 -8.16
C LYS A 54 6.11 13.60 -6.91
N LEU A 55 6.71 13.20 -5.80
CA LEU A 55 6.02 12.93 -4.55
C LEU A 55 6.28 14.05 -3.55
N ASP A 56 5.22 14.73 -3.12
CA ASP A 56 5.26 15.68 -2.01
C ASP A 56 5.04 14.91 -0.70
N ILE A 57 6.11 14.24 -0.23
CA ILE A 57 6.08 13.41 0.97
C ILE A 57 5.87 14.32 2.19
N LEU A 58 4.79 14.10 2.92
CA LEU A 58 4.48 14.77 4.18
C LEU A 58 5.33 14.19 5.30
N THR A 59 5.27 12.87 5.46
CA THR A 59 5.96 12.14 6.51
C THR A 59 6.13 10.67 6.14
N LYS A 60 6.79 9.92 7.02
CA LYS A 60 7.02 8.49 6.87
C LYS A 60 6.69 7.77 8.18
N GLY A 61 5.83 6.76 8.07
CA GLY A 61 5.53 5.81 9.15
C GLY A 61 6.10 4.42 8.86
N LEU A 62 5.54 3.44 9.56
CA LEU A 62 5.84 2.02 9.39
C LEU A 62 5.04 1.44 8.22
N ASN A 63 5.70 0.66 7.37
CA ASN A 63 5.12 -0.03 6.22
C ASN A 63 4.32 -1.27 6.65
N ALA A 64 3.18 -1.04 7.32
CA ALA A 64 2.41 -2.07 8.00
C ALA A 64 1.77 -3.09 7.05
N SER A 65 1.21 -2.63 5.93
CA SER A 65 0.59 -3.47 4.91
C SER A 65 0.89 -2.91 3.51
N PRO A 66 1.38 -3.74 2.56
CA PRO A 66 1.88 -3.28 1.27
C PRO A 66 0.79 -2.72 0.35
N GLY A 67 1.24 -1.99 -0.67
CA GLY A 67 0.39 -1.40 -1.71
C GLY A 67 0.28 0.13 -1.59
N ALA A 68 -0.41 0.74 -2.54
CA ALA A 68 -0.63 2.18 -2.59
C ALA A 68 -2.13 2.50 -2.68
N ALA A 69 -2.56 3.51 -1.94
CA ALA A 69 -3.94 3.97 -1.93
C ALA A 69 -3.99 5.49 -2.01
N ILE A 70 -5.07 5.99 -2.61
CA ILE A 70 -5.38 7.43 -2.70
C ILE A 70 -6.83 7.60 -2.31
N GLY A 71 -7.11 8.64 -1.55
CA GLY A 71 -8.47 8.98 -1.19
C GLY A 71 -8.55 10.25 -0.36
N LYS A 72 -9.78 10.65 -0.09
CA LYS A 72 -10.11 11.73 0.83
C LYS A 72 -9.80 11.32 2.26
N VAL A 73 -9.18 12.21 3.02
CA VAL A 73 -8.91 12.02 4.45
C VAL A 73 -10.23 12.03 5.21
N ILE A 74 -10.48 10.97 5.97
CA ILE A 74 -11.63 10.86 6.88
C ILE A 74 -11.12 10.40 8.26
N PHE A 75 -11.58 11.06 9.32
CA PHE A 75 -11.13 10.80 10.70
C PHE A 75 -12.08 9.88 11.50
N ASP A 76 -13.27 9.66 10.96
CA ASP A 76 -14.36 8.90 11.58
C ASP A 76 -14.65 7.61 10.80
N ALA A 77 -14.78 6.50 11.52
CA ALA A 77 -14.96 5.18 10.90
C ALA A 77 -16.35 5.00 10.28
N ASP A 78 -17.40 5.54 10.91
CA ASP A 78 -18.78 5.47 10.39
C ASP A 78 -18.88 6.24 9.07
N LYS A 79 -18.33 7.45 9.05
CA LYS A 79 -18.28 8.29 7.85
C LYS A 79 -17.43 7.67 6.74
N ALA A 80 -16.29 7.06 7.09
CA ALA A 80 -15.47 6.35 6.12
C ALA A 80 -16.23 5.16 5.51
N ALA A 81 -17.03 4.45 6.31
CA ALA A 81 -17.87 3.37 5.83
C ALA A 81 -19.00 3.84 4.92
N GLU A 82 -19.70 4.92 5.29
CA GLU A 82 -20.76 5.50 4.47
C GLU A 82 -20.22 5.97 3.10
N MET A 83 -19.14 6.75 3.11
CA MET A 83 -18.54 7.29 1.89
C MET A 83 -17.92 6.20 1.02
N GLY A 84 -17.24 5.23 1.63
CA GLY A 84 -16.68 4.09 0.90
C GLY A 84 -17.76 3.25 0.22
N LYS A 85 -18.88 2.99 0.90
CA LYS A 85 -20.05 2.31 0.31
C LYS A 85 -20.70 3.10 -0.82
N ALA A 86 -20.64 4.44 -0.75
CA ALA A 86 -21.09 5.32 -1.84
C ALA A 86 -20.12 5.32 -3.05
N GLY A 87 -19.01 4.59 -2.98
CA GLY A 87 -18.00 4.48 -4.04
C GLY A 87 -16.94 5.57 -4.00
N GLU A 88 -16.91 6.38 -2.94
CA GLU A 88 -15.84 7.37 -2.77
C GLU A 88 -14.56 6.72 -2.28
N LYS A 89 -13.42 7.16 -2.84
CA LYS A 89 -12.11 6.72 -2.36
C LYS A 89 -11.76 7.49 -1.10
N VAL A 90 -11.66 6.80 0.04
CA VAL A 90 -11.34 7.39 1.34
C VAL A 90 -10.11 6.75 1.97
N ILE A 91 -9.37 7.54 2.74
CA ILE A 91 -8.27 7.09 3.61
C ILE A 91 -8.69 7.37 5.04
N LEU A 92 -8.82 6.30 5.84
CA LEU A 92 -9.13 6.42 7.25
C LEU A 92 -7.87 6.82 8.01
N VAL A 93 -7.92 7.98 8.66
CA VAL A 93 -6.84 8.53 9.47
C VAL A 93 -7.25 8.51 10.94
N ARG A 94 -6.54 7.74 11.76
CA ARG A 94 -6.86 7.55 13.18
C ARG A 94 -5.61 7.67 14.04
N TRP A 95 -5.77 8.03 15.31
CA TRP A 95 -4.66 7.94 16.26
C TRP A 95 -4.23 6.49 16.40
N GLU A 96 -5.20 5.64 16.72
CA GLU A 96 -5.12 4.19 16.73
C GLU A 96 -6.50 3.65 16.34
N THR A 97 -6.57 2.47 15.74
CA THR A 97 -7.85 1.82 15.41
C THR A 97 -8.24 0.82 16.50
N THR A 98 -9.53 0.67 16.76
CA THR A 98 -10.07 -0.39 17.62
C THR A 98 -10.93 -1.37 16.81
N PRO A 99 -11.38 -2.50 17.40
CA PRO A 99 -12.32 -3.41 16.74
C PRO A 99 -13.63 -2.73 16.30
N ASP A 100 -14.04 -1.67 16.99
CA ASP A 100 -15.24 -0.91 16.64
C ASP A 100 -15.07 -0.14 15.33
N ASP A 101 -13.84 0.14 14.88
CA ASP A 101 -13.59 0.87 13.63
C ASP A 101 -13.69 -0.03 12.37
N ILE A 102 -13.98 -1.33 12.54
CA ILE A 102 -13.81 -2.36 11.49
C ILE A 102 -14.58 -2.05 10.19
N HIS A 103 -15.79 -1.48 10.29
CA HIS A 103 -16.57 -1.09 9.13
C HIS A 103 -15.88 0.01 8.31
N GLY A 104 -15.28 0.99 8.99
CA GLY A 104 -14.48 2.03 8.32
C GLY A 104 -13.25 1.43 7.63
N LEU A 105 -12.55 0.50 8.28
CA LEU A 105 -11.40 -0.19 7.68
C LEU A 105 -11.80 -0.98 6.43
N ILE A 106 -12.96 -1.66 6.44
CA ILE A 106 -13.47 -2.47 5.33
C ILE A 106 -13.83 -1.65 4.10
N GLU A 107 -14.23 -0.40 4.26
CA GLU A 107 -14.68 0.43 3.13
C GLU A 107 -13.61 1.44 2.67
N SER A 108 -12.56 1.67 3.48
CA SER A 108 -11.47 2.59 3.14
C SER A 108 -10.49 2.03 2.12
N GLN A 109 -9.94 2.85 1.23
CA GLN A 109 -8.90 2.41 0.30
C GLN A 109 -7.56 2.15 0.99
N GLY A 110 -7.33 2.80 2.13
CA GLY A 110 -6.12 2.67 2.92
C GLY A 110 -6.29 3.22 4.32
N ILE A 111 -5.35 2.87 5.19
CA ILE A 111 -5.37 3.23 6.61
C ILE A 111 -4.07 3.94 6.97
N LEU A 112 -4.19 5.09 7.64
CA LEU A 112 -3.08 5.82 8.24
C LEU A 112 -3.30 5.92 9.74
N THR A 113 -2.32 5.51 10.54
CA THR A 113 -2.33 5.79 11.97
C THR A 113 -1.12 6.58 12.44
N SER A 114 -1.33 7.52 13.36
CA SER A 114 -0.23 8.27 13.99
C SER A 114 0.44 7.46 15.11
N HIS A 115 -0.28 6.51 15.70
CA HIS A 115 0.22 5.60 16.74
C HIS A 115 0.09 4.13 16.34
N GLY A 116 0.82 3.26 17.04
CA GLY A 116 0.80 1.81 16.85
C GLY A 116 1.94 1.28 15.98
N GLY A 117 2.38 0.06 16.28
CA GLY A 117 3.48 -0.61 15.60
C GLY A 117 3.04 -1.57 14.49
N MET A 118 3.99 -2.39 14.02
CA MET A 118 3.74 -3.45 13.02
C MET A 118 2.74 -4.52 13.47
N THR A 119 2.50 -4.65 14.78
CA THR A 119 1.56 -5.59 15.40
C THR A 119 0.30 -4.89 15.95
N SER A 120 0.08 -3.62 15.62
CA SER A 120 -1.14 -2.91 16.04
C SER A 120 -2.38 -3.50 15.38
N HIS A 121 -3.55 -3.16 15.93
CA HIS A 121 -4.84 -3.56 15.36
C HIS A 121 -4.93 -3.18 13.87
N ALA A 122 -4.65 -1.92 13.53
CA ALA A 122 -4.64 -1.43 12.15
C ALA A 122 -3.74 -2.28 11.24
N ALA A 123 -2.51 -2.56 11.68
CA ALA A 123 -1.53 -3.31 10.90
C ALA A 123 -1.98 -4.75 10.63
N VAL A 124 -2.51 -5.43 11.64
CA VAL A 124 -2.95 -6.83 11.51
C VAL A 124 -4.19 -6.93 10.63
N VAL A 125 -5.18 -6.06 10.86
CA VAL A 125 -6.44 -6.08 10.09
C VAL A 125 -6.20 -5.67 8.64
N ALA A 126 -5.43 -4.62 8.39
CA ALA A 126 -5.14 -4.15 7.03
C ALA A 126 -4.40 -5.21 6.20
N ARG A 127 -3.43 -5.92 6.80
CA ARG A 127 -2.76 -7.05 6.13
C ARG A 127 -3.72 -8.18 5.81
N GLY A 128 -4.60 -8.54 6.76
CA GLY A 128 -5.62 -9.57 6.54
C GLY A 128 -6.59 -9.23 5.40
N MET A 129 -6.84 -7.94 5.17
CA MET A 129 -7.70 -7.43 4.10
C MET A 129 -6.95 -7.08 2.81
N GLY A 130 -5.62 -7.19 2.79
CA GLY A 130 -4.80 -6.80 1.63
C GLY A 130 -4.85 -5.29 1.32
N LYS A 131 -5.13 -4.46 2.32
CA LYS A 131 -5.25 -3.01 2.17
C LYS A 131 -3.96 -2.29 2.52
N PRO A 132 -3.54 -1.26 1.75
CA PRO A 132 -2.40 -0.43 2.09
C PRO A 132 -2.56 0.22 3.48
N CYS A 133 -1.53 0.09 4.31
CA CYS A 133 -1.55 0.67 5.64
C CYS A 133 -0.19 1.20 6.05
N VAL A 134 -0.20 2.44 6.55
CA VAL A 134 0.94 3.10 7.19
C VAL A 134 0.59 3.32 8.65
N CYS A 135 1.31 2.66 9.56
CA CYS A 135 1.09 2.79 11.01
C CYS A 135 2.19 3.63 11.66
N GLY A 136 1.89 4.23 12.82
CA GLY A 136 2.91 4.89 13.64
C GLY A 136 3.61 6.05 12.92
N ALA A 137 2.87 6.82 12.14
CA ALA A 137 3.36 8.07 11.58
C ALA A 137 3.36 9.17 12.67
N GLU A 138 4.38 9.14 13.54
CA GLU A 138 4.43 9.94 14.78
C GLU A 138 4.34 11.47 14.55
N GLU A 139 4.77 11.94 13.37
CA GLU A 139 4.70 13.35 12.99
C GLU A 139 3.28 13.81 12.60
N VAL A 140 2.33 12.87 12.46
CA VAL A 140 0.91 13.17 12.18
C VAL A 140 0.23 13.48 13.50
N HIS A 141 -0.03 14.76 13.74
CA HIS A 141 -0.82 15.20 14.90
C HIS A 141 -2.27 15.41 14.48
N ILE A 142 -3.19 14.64 15.05
CA ILE A 142 -4.61 14.65 14.69
C ILE A 142 -5.37 15.53 15.68
N ASP A 143 -6.12 16.50 15.17
CA ASP A 143 -7.05 17.36 15.89
C ASP A 143 -8.48 16.97 15.48
N TYR A 144 -9.12 16.13 16.31
CA TYR A 144 -10.47 15.63 16.05
C TYR A 144 -11.54 16.72 16.17
N ASP A 145 -11.33 17.76 16.99
CA ASP A 145 -12.30 18.85 17.13
C ASP A 145 -12.43 19.66 15.83
N LYS A 146 -11.33 19.76 15.08
CA LYS A 146 -11.27 20.47 13.79
C LYS A 146 -11.32 19.55 12.57
N ASN A 147 -11.38 18.22 12.78
CA ASN A 147 -11.27 17.21 11.73
C ASN A 147 -10.12 17.52 10.76
N GLN A 148 -8.91 17.64 11.30
CA GLN A 148 -7.70 17.88 10.52
C GLN A 148 -6.50 17.22 11.19
N PHE A 149 -5.46 16.94 10.41
CA PHE A 149 -4.15 16.61 10.96
C PHE A 149 -3.11 17.60 10.46
N ASN A 150 -2.03 17.75 11.22
CA ASN A 150 -0.89 18.54 10.80
C ASN A 150 0.39 17.70 10.83
N VAL A 151 1.26 17.99 9.88
CA VAL A 151 2.64 17.48 9.80
C VAL A 151 3.54 18.69 9.68
N GLY A 152 4.21 19.03 10.78
CA GLY A 152 4.91 20.32 10.90
C GLY A 152 3.97 21.50 10.66
N ASN A 153 4.23 22.25 9.59
CA ASN A 153 3.45 23.45 9.21
C ASN A 153 2.35 23.16 8.18
N ILE A 154 2.26 21.93 7.65
CA ILE A 154 1.27 21.56 6.65
C ILE A 154 0.03 21.04 7.38
N ILE A 155 -1.14 21.59 7.05
CA ILE A 155 -2.43 21.19 7.59
C ILE A 155 -3.20 20.48 6.49
N VAL A 156 -3.70 19.28 6.80
CA VAL A 156 -4.56 18.48 5.93
C VAL A 156 -5.90 18.32 6.60
N LYS A 157 -6.96 18.77 5.93
CA LYS A 157 -8.32 18.76 6.46
C LYS A 157 -9.06 17.52 6.00
N GLU A 158 -10.15 17.24 6.69
CA GLU A 158 -11.08 16.23 6.23
C GLU A 158 -11.59 16.55 4.82
N GLY A 159 -11.61 15.54 3.96
CA GLY A 159 -11.97 15.68 2.55
C GLY A 159 -10.80 16.00 1.62
N ASP A 160 -9.66 16.46 2.14
CA ASP A 160 -8.45 16.65 1.33
C ASP A 160 -7.93 15.30 0.83
N ILE A 161 -7.34 15.30 -0.35
CA ILE A 161 -6.82 14.07 -0.96
C ILE A 161 -5.39 13.84 -0.50
N ILE A 162 -5.11 12.63 -0.02
CA ILE A 162 -3.77 12.14 0.23
C ILE A 162 -3.54 10.81 -0.47
N ALA A 163 -2.26 10.47 -0.63
CA ALA A 163 -1.81 9.16 -1.04
C ALA A 163 -0.98 8.52 0.06
N ILE A 164 -1.11 7.21 0.22
CA ILE A 164 -0.26 6.42 1.12
C ILE A 164 0.44 5.31 0.34
N ASP A 165 1.71 5.10 0.66
CA ASP A 165 2.52 3.98 0.20
C ASP A 165 2.78 3.05 1.39
N GLY A 166 1.95 2.02 1.51
CA GLY A 166 2.08 1.00 2.55
C GLY A 166 3.29 0.07 2.37
N THR A 167 3.98 0.11 1.21
CA THR A 167 5.22 -0.64 0.99
C THR A 167 6.45 0.13 1.49
N LYS A 168 6.50 1.45 1.28
CA LYS A 168 7.61 2.31 1.75
C LYS A 168 7.33 3.00 3.07
N GLY A 169 6.08 3.04 3.52
CA GLY A 169 5.62 3.78 4.69
C GLY A 169 5.42 5.27 4.44
N ASN A 170 5.32 5.73 3.18
CA ASN A 170 5.25 7.16 2.88
C ASN A 170 3.80 7.67 2.94
N VAL A 171 3.60 8.85 3.50
CA VAL A 171 2.36 9.63 3.42
C VAL A 171 2.63 10.84 2.53
N ILE A 172 1.80 11.04 1.52
CA ILE A 172 2.04 11.98 0.43
C ILE A 172 0.83 12.90 0.30
N LEU A 173 1.10 14.20 0.14
CA LEU A 173 0.05 15.20 -0.06
C LEU A 173 -0.47 15.12 -1.50
N GLY A 174 -1.80 15.17 -1.65
CA GLY A 174 -2.45 15.21 -2.95
C GLY A 174 -2.61 13.84 -3.62
N ALA A 175 -3.13 13.87 -4.84
CA ALA A 175 -3.27 12.69 -5.67
C ALA A 175 -1.97 12.41 -6.43
N VAL A 176 -1.58 11.14 -6.50
CA VAL A 176 -0.45 10.67 -7.30
C VAL A 176 -0.93 9.66 -8.34
N PRO A 177 -0.28 9.51 -9.50
CA PRO A 177 -0.65 8.45 -10.42
C PRO A 177 -0.32 7.07 -9.81
N LEU A 178 -1.32 6.19 -9.79
CA LEU A 178 -1.16 4.79 -9.41
C LEU A 178 -1.07 3.93 -10.66
N ILE A 179 -0.19 2.93 -10.59
CA ILE A 179 -0.09 1.84 -11.55
C ILE A 179 -0.86 0.67 -10.94
N GLU A 180 -1.93 0.27 -11.61
CA GLU A 180 -2.68 -0.93 -11.24
C GLU A 180 -1.87 -2.20 -11.52
N PRO A 181 -2.02 -3.24 -10.69
CA PRO A 181 -1.35 -4.50 -10.92
C PRO A 181 -1.89 -5.18 -12.18
N GLU A 182 -1.01 -5.49 -13.13
CA GLU A 182 -1.35 -6.33 -14.27
C GLU A 182 -1.11 -7.81 -13.92
N ILE A 183 -2.18 -8.56 -13.67
CA ILE A 183 -2.11 -10.02 -13.62
C ILE A 183 -2.02 -10.52 -15.05
N ASN A 184 -0.80 -10.79 -15.51
CA ASN A 184 -0.54 -11.27 -16.85
C ASN A 184 -0.69 -12.81 -16.95
N VAL A 185 -0.76 -13.31 -18.19
CA VAL A 185 -0.87 -14.76 -18.49
C VAL A 185 0.28 -15.56 -17.86
N ASP A 186 1.44 -14.94 -17.70
CA ASP A 186 2.61 -15.56 -17.08
C ASP A 186 2.37 -15.88 -15.59
N PHE A 187 1.53 -15.11 -14.89
CA PHE A 187 1.13 -15.39 -13.51
C PHE A 187 0.26 -16.65 -13.38
N ILE A 188 -0.53 -16.96 -14.42
CA ILE A 188 -1.45 -18.12 -14.45
C ILE A 188 -0.73 -19.39 -14.94
N THR A 189 0.40 -19.22 -15.65
CA THR A 189 1.10 -20.32 -16.32
C THR A 189 1.86 -21.23 -15.35
N LEU A 190 2.35 -20.69 -14.24
CA LEU A 190 3.05 -21.44 -13.18
C LEU A 190 2.07 -21.77 -12.04
#